data_AF-A0A7S1URY6-F1
#
_entry.id   AF-A0A7S1URY6-F1
#
_cell.length_a   1.000
_cell.length_b   1.000
_cell.length_c   1.000
_cell.angle_alpha   90.00
_cell.angle_beta   90.00
_cell.angle_gamma   90.00
#
_symmetry.space_group_name_H-M   'P 1'
#
loop_
_entity.id
_entity.type
_entity.pdbx_description
1 polymer ?
#
loop_
_entity_poly.entity_id
_entity_poly.type
_entity_poly.pdbx_seq_one_letter_code
_entity_poly.pdbx_strand_id
1 'polypeptide(L)'
;MLERSLRIHVVGVEKELGFLDIFKEVGYLFPADVSVELVFVTRRDMLPATCNGNENLVLTLLPNLSVHLAAGTYGDDLDPLFDCGSGAPDMIIGLNAGLFAYESWRSVVTFLYEHDGVTGVFTDYNEHSAVNCASIGGSEARDSVIMNPFRQPLALPVYSQNLPQFSNGFFYVYNEQDITDID
;
A
#
# COMPACT_ATOMS: atom_id res chain seq x y z
N MET A 1 -13.74 3.90 20.04
CA MET A 1 -14.35 3.46 18.75
C MET A 1 -13.99 4.50 17.71
N LEU A 2 -13.61 4.07 16.51
CA LEU A 2 -13.38 5.00 15.41
C LEU A 2 -14.73 5.58 14.96
N GLU A 3 -14.75 6.88 14.63
CA GLU A 3 -15.96 7.57 14.15
C GLU A 3 -16.31 7.17 12.71
N ARG A 4 -15.35 6.58 11.98
CA ARG A 4 -15.48 6.08 10.61
C ARG A 4 -14.59 4.86 10.38
N SER A 5 -14.78 4.19 9.26
CA SER A 5 -13.89 3.09 8.84
C SER A 5 -12.44 3.58 8.70
N LEU A 6 -11.51 2.73 9.10
CA LEU A 6 -10.08 2.89 8.82
C LEU A 6 -9.87 2.68 7.33
N ARG A 7 -9.36 3.69 6.63
CA ARG A 7 -9.15 3.68 5.19
C ARG A 7 -7.69 3.41 4.84
N ILE A 8 -7.45 2.29 4.20
CA ILE A 8 -6.12 1.86 3.80
C ILE A 8 -6.06 1.81 2.29
N HIS A 9 -5.22 2.65 1.70
CA HIS A 9 -5.02 2.66 0.25
C HIS A 9 -3.91 1.69 -0.09
N VAL A 10 -4.24 0.60 -0.78
CA VAL A 10 -3.25 -0.33 -1.32
C VAL A 10 -2.99 0.10 -2.75
N VAL A 11 -1.77 0.58 -3.01
CA VAL A 11 -1.42 1.32 -4.24
C VAL A 11 -0.51 0.49 -5.13
N GLY A 12 -0.77 0.53 -6.44
CA GLY A 12 -0.03 -0.27 -7.42
C GLY A 12 -0.47 -1.73 -7.41
N VAL A 13 -1.72 -1.98 -7.02
CA VAL A 13 -2.30 -3.33 -6.94
C VAL A 13 -2.52 -3.85 -8.35
N GLU A 14 -2.05 -5.05 -8.64
CA GLU A 14 -2.24 -5.70 -9.94
C GLU A 14 -2.78 -7.11 -9.73
N LYS A 15 -1.87 -8.07 -9.50
CA LYS A 15 -2.20 -9.48 -9.30
C LYS A 15 -2.95 -9.70 -7.98
N GLU A 16 -2.76 -8.79 -7.04
CA GLU A 16 -3.40 -8.75 -5.73
C GLU A 16 -4.93 -8.64 -5.83
N LEU A 17 -5.47 -8.06 -6.92
CA LEU A 17 -6.91 -8.08 -7.21
C LEU A 17 -7.46 -9.50 -7.38
N GLY A 18 -6.61 -10.47 -7.72
CA GLY A 18 -6.97 -11.88 -7.82
C GLY A 18 -6.98 -12.62 -6.48
N PHE A 19 -6.57 -11.98 -5.38
CA PHE A 19 -6.40 -12.61 -4.06
C PHE A 19 -7.36 -12.04 -3.01
N LEU A 20 -8.55 -11.57 -3.40
CA LEU A 20 -9.53 -10.99 -2.47
C LEU A 20 -9.91 -11.94 -1.31
N ASP A 21 -9.91 -13.25 -1.55
CA ASP A 21 -10.14 -14.25 -0.49
C ASP A 21 -9.07 -14.20 0.61
N ILE A 22 -7.82 -13.88 0.27
CA ILE A 22 -6.74 -13.71 1.26
C ILE A 22 -6.94 -12.40 2.02
N PHE A 23 -7.32 -11.32 1.34
CA PHE A 23 -7.60 -10.04 1.99
C PHE A 23 -8.80 -10.12 2.93
N LYS A 24 -9.78 -10.97 2.63
CA LYS A 24 -10.90 -11.26 3.52
C LYS A 24 -10.43 -11.75 4.89
N GLU A 25 -9.38 -12.56 4.94
CA GLU A 25 -8.84 -13.10 6.21
C GLU A 25 -8.34 -11.99 7.14
N VAL A 26 -7.87 -10.86 6.59
CA VAL A 26 -7.41 -9.71 7.38
C VAL A 26 -8.56 -9.14 8.23
N GLY A 27 -9.80 -9.20 7.74
CA GLY A 27 -10.97 -8.73 8.48
C GLY A 27 -11.21 -9.48 9.80
N TYR A 28 -10.73 -10.72 9.92
CA TYR A 28 -10.78 -11.50 11.17
C TYR A 28 -9.65 -11.18 12.15
N LEU A 29 -8.60 -10.48 11.70
CA LEU A 29 -7.48 -10.05 12.56
C LEU A 29 -7.77 -8.72 13.25
N PHE A 30 -8.70 -7.92 12.73
CA PHE A 30 -9.09 -6.66 13.33
C PHE A 30 -10.07 -6.86 14.51
N PRO A 31 -10.06 -5.94 15.50
CA PRO A 31 -11.08 -5.89 16.54
C PRO A 31 -12.49 -5.78 15.93
N ALA A 32 -13.48 -6.35 16.62
CA ALA A 32 -14.86 -6.44 16.11
C ALA A 32 -15.55 -5.08 15.94
N ASP A 33 -15.07 -4.03 16.61
CA ASP A 33 -15.55 -2.66 16.53
C ASP A 33 -14.78 -1.78 15.54
N VAL A 34 -13.82 -2.36 14.81
CA VAL A 34 -13.06 -1.68 13.76
C VAL A 34 -13.58 -2.12 12.39
N SER A 35 -14.15 -1.16 11.67
CA SER A 35 -14.46 -1.30 10.25
C SER A 35 -13.28 -0.83 9.41
N VAL A 36 -12.96 -1.57 8.35
CA VAL A 36 -11.84 -1.29 7.45
C VAL A 36 -12.34 -1.17 6.01
N GLU A 37 -11.88 -0.13 5.33
CA GLU A 37 -12.06 0.07 3.91
C GLU A 37 -10.69 -0.03 3.24
N LEU A 38 -10.48 -1.07 2.43
CA LEU A 38 -9.30 -1.19 1.59
C LEU A 38 -9.59 -0.55 0.24
N VAL A 39 -8.88 0.52 -0.12
CA VAL A 39 -8.98 1.12 -1.45
C VAL A 39 -7.85 0.60 -2.30
N PHE A 40 -8.15 -0.26 -3.27
CA PHE A 40 -7.19 -0.83 -4.20
C PHE A 40 -7.05 0.11 -5.39
N VAL A 41 -5.91 0.79 -5.45
CA VAL A 41 -5.57 1.71 -6.51
C VAL A 41 -4.76 0.97 -7.56
N THR A 42 -5.32 0.86 -8.76
CA THR A 42 -4.72 0.12 -9.87
C THR A 42 -4.70 0.96 -11.13
N ARG A 43 -3.68 0.80 -11.96
CA ARG A 43 -3.66 1.45 -13.27
C ARG A 43 -4.77 0.87 -14.15
N ARG A 44 -5.40 1.71 -14.97
CA ARG A 44 -6.51 1.28 -15.85
C ARG A 44 -6.14 0.14 -16.79
N ASP A 45 -4.90 0.13 -17.29
CA ASP A 45 -4.41 -0.93 -18.18
C ASP A 45 -4.09 -2.25 -17.46
N MET A 46 -4.08 -2.24 -16.13
CA MET A 46 -3.88 -3.43 -15.28
C MET A 46 -5.17 -3.94 -14.65
N LEU A 47 -6.32 -3.35 -14.99
CA LEU A 47 -7.62 -3.82 -14.51
C LEU A 47 -7.88 -5.26 -14.97
N PRO A 48 -8.34 -6.16 -14.07
CA PRO A 48 -8.76 -7.50 -14.45
C PRO A 48 -9.87 -7.45 -15.50
N ALA A 49 -9.82 -8.36 -16.48
CA ALA A 49 -10.87 -8.48 -17.49
C ALA A 49 -12.28 -8.70 -16.88
N THR A 50 -12.34 -9.32 -15.70
CA THR A 50 -13.57 -9.53 -14.93
C THR A 50 -14.24 -8.25 -14.47
N CYS A 51 -13.52 -7.13 -14.40
CA CYS A 51 -14.10 -5.83 -14.09
C CYS A 51 -14.97 -5.28 -15.23
N ASN A 52 -14.88 -5.82 -16.46
CA ASN A 52 -15.68 -5.41 -17.63
C ASN A 52 -15.67 -3.89 -17.88
N GLY A 53 -14.53 -3.24 -17.63
CA GLY A 53 -14.40 -1.77 -17.75
C GLY A 53 -15.01 -0.98 -16.59
N ASN A 54 -15.46 -1.63 -15.52
CA ASN A 54 -15.83 -0.94 -14.30
C ASN A 54 -14.57 -0.46 -13.57
N GLU A 55 -14.39 0.84 -13.55
CA GLU A 55 -13.25 1.54 -12.95
C GLU A 55 -13.45 1.86 -11.46
N ASN A 56 -14.68 1.75 -10.95
CA ASN A 56 -15.02 2.01 -9.56
C ASN A 56 -15.98 0.94 -9.04
N LEU A 57 -15.45 -0.03 -8.30
CA LEU A 57 -16.20 -1.16 -7.76
C LEU A 57 -16.05 -1.23 -6.25
N VAL A 58 -17.17 -1.35 -5.54
CA VAL A 58 -17.16 -1.58 -4.09
C VAL A 58 -17.68 -2.99 -3.82
N LEU A 59 -16.88 -3.77 -3.09
CA LEU A 59 -17.18 -5.14 -2.68
C LEU A 59 -17.14 -5.23 -1.16
N THR A 60 -18.20 -5.76 -0.55
CA THR A 60 -18.20 -6.09 0.88
C THR A 60 -17.71 -7.52 1.05
N LEU A 61 -16.53 -7.70 1.67
CA LEU A 61 -15.95 -9.02 1.92
C LEU A 61 -16.44 -9.61 3.24
N LEU A 62 -16.58 -8.76 4.27
CA LEU A 62 -17.11 -9.06 5.60
C LEU A 62 -17.90 -7.84 6.11
N PRO A 63 -18.74 -7.98 7.17
CA PRO A 63 -19.47 -6.84 7.74
C PRO A 63 -18.58 -5.67 8.18
N ASN A 64 -17.33 -5.95 8.54
CA ASN A 64 -16.33 -4.96 8.95
C ASN A 64 -15.22 -4.73 7.90
N LEU A 65 -15.34 -5.28 6.68
CA LEU A 65 -14.32 -5.15 5.65
C LEU A 65 -14.93 -4.97 4.25
N SER A 66 -14.67 -3.81 3.65
CA SER A 66 -14.96 -3.54 2.25
C SER A 66 -13.68 -3.31 1.45
N VAL A 67 -13.74 -3.65 0.16
CA VAL A 67 -12.72 -3.33 -0.83
C VAL A 67 -13.34 -2.39 -1.86
N HIS A 68 -12.69 -1.25 -2.09
CA HIS A 68 -13.02 -0.30 -3.14
C HIS A 68 -11.91 -0.33 -4.19
N LEU A 69 -12.23 -0.76 -5.40
CA LEU A 69 -11.36 -0.63 -6.55
C LEU A 69 -11.46 0.80 -7.09
N ALA A 70 -10.34 1.49 -7.18
CA ALA A 70 -10.20 2.80 -7.82
C ALA A 70 -9.19 2.70 -8.97
N ALA A 71 -9.66 2.81 -10.22
CA ALA A 71 -8.78 2.74 -11.38
C ALA A 71 -8.18 4.11 -11.72
N GLY A 72 -6.85 4.17 -11.78
CA GLY A 72 -6.10 5.37 -12.12
C GLY A 72 -4.73 5.40 -11.47
N THR A 73 -3.97 6.44 -11.78
CA THR A 73 -2.67 6.74 -11.17
C THR A 73 -2.79 8.01 -10.33
N TYR A 74 -2.22 7.98 -9.12
CA TYR A 74 -2.14 9.19 -8.30
C TYR A 74 -1.32 10.29 -8.94
N GLY A 75 -1.81 11.52 -8.85
CA GLY A 75 -1.18 12.70 -9.45
C GLY A 75 -1.41 12.83 -10.97
N ASP A 76 -2.23 11.96 -11.56
CA ASP A 76 -2.65 12.05 -12.96
C ASP A 76 -4.18 11.95 -13.07
N ASP A 77 -4.71 10.77 -12.75
CA ASP A 77 -6.12 10.43 -12.92
C ASP A 77 -6.97 10.69 -11.68
N LEU A 78 -6.38 10.41 -10.53
CA LEU A 78 -7.06 10.39 -9.25
C LEU A 78 -6.91 11.73 -8.54
N ASP A 79 -7.83 11.99 -7.60
CA ASP A 79 -7.87 13.23 -6.84
C ASP A 79 -6.49 13.55 -6.20
N PRO A 80 -6.02 14.80 -6.28
CA PRO A 80 -4.71 15.20 -5.74
C PRO A 80 -4.64 15.10 -4.20
N LEU A 81 -5.77 15.08 -3.51
CA LEU A 81 -5.89 14.80 -2.07
C LEU A 81 -6.07 13.31 -1.78
N PHE A 82 -5.90 12.47 -2.81
CA PHE A 82 -5.99 11.02 -2.73
C PHE A 82 -7.38 10.53 -2.33
N ASP A 83 -8.42 11.36 -2.48
CA ASP A 83 -9.80 10.96 -2.24
C ASP A 83 -10.33 10.12 -3.42
N CYS A 84 -10.57 8.84 -3.19
CA CYS A 84 -11.13 7.93 -4.19
C CYS A 84 -12.67 7.83 -4.12
N GLY A 85 -13.35 8.73 -3.41
CA GLY A 85 -14.82 8.79 -3.29
C GLY A 85 -15.36 8.58 -1.88
N SER A 86 -14.49 8.31 -0.91
CA SER A 86 -14.87 8.11 0.50
C SER A 86 -14.05 8.98 1.46
N GLY A 87 -13.06 9.72 0.96
CA GLY A 87 -12.12 10.58 1.69
C GLY A 87 -10.66 10.15 1.51
N ALA A 88 -9.74 10.95 2.05
CA ALA A 88 -8.30 10.66 2.06
C ALA A 88 -7.95 9.38 2.85
N PRO A 89 -6.79 8.73 2.58
CA PRO A 89 -6.30 7.57 3.33
C PRO A 89 -5.88 7.91 4.76
N ASP A 90 -6.06 6.94 5.66
CA ASP A 90 -5.38 6.93 6.97
C ASP A 90 -4.01 6.24 6.87
N MET A 91 -3.86 5.33 5.91
CA MET A 91 -2.63 4.60 5.65
C MET A 91 -2.50 4.29 4.15
N ILE A 92 -1.27 4.30 3.65
CA ILE A 92 -0.93 3.87 2.29
C ILE A 92 -0.06 2.62 2.38
N ILE A 93 -0.38 1.60 1.58
CA ILE A 93 0.40 0.37 1.45
C ILE A 93 0.87 0.22 0.00
N GLY A 94 2.17 0.04 -0.22
CA GLY A 94 2.73 -0.29 -1.54
C GLY A 94 3.49 -1.61 -1.51
N LEU A 95 3.01 -2.61 -2.24
CA LEU A 95 3.62 -3.95 -2.25
C LEU A 95 4.63 -4.08 -3.39
N ASN A 96 5.87 -4.47 -3.07
CA ASN A 96 7.02 -4.48 -4.00
C ASN A 96 7.08 -3.17 -4.82
N ALA A 97 6.84 -2.04 -4.14
CA ALA A 97 6.50 -0.79 -4.78
C ALA A 97 7.58 -0.31 -5.74
N GLY A 98 8.85 -0.52 -5.38
CA GLY A 98 9.99 -0.07 -6.17
C GLY A 98 9.89 1.43 -6.45
N LEU A 99 9.84 2.25 -5.40
CA LEU A 99 9.57 3.70 -5.51
C LEU A 99 10.51 4.43 -6.48
N PHE A 100 11.73 3.93 -6.66
CA PHE A 100 12.69 4.47 -7.64
C PHE A 100 12.51 3.99 -9.08
N ALA A 101 11.76 2.91 -9.29
CA ALA A 101 11.60 2.31 -10.62
C ALA A 101 10.59 3.06 -11.50
N TYR A 102 9.62 3.76 -10.89
CA TYR A 102 8.53 4.41 -11.61
C TYR A 102 8.23 5.81 -11.08
N GLU A 103 8.23 6.79 -11.98
CA GLU A 103 7.93 8.20 -11.65
C GLU A 103 6.51 8.39 -11.09
N SER A 104 5.57 7.49 -11.39
CA SER A 104 4.21 7.49 -10.87
C SER A 104 4.13 7.43 -9.33
N TRP A 105 5.19 6.97 -8.64
CA TRP A 105 5.24 6.98 -7.18
C TRP A 105 5.54 8.35 -6.58
N ARG A 106 5.98 9.32 -7.39
CA ARG A 106 6.32 10.67 -6.92
C ARG A 106 5.16 11.34 -6.20
N SER A 107 3.94 11.20 -6.73
CA SER A 107 2.74 11.75 -6.12
C SER A 107 2.49 11.17 -4.73
N VAL A 108 2.61 9.85 -4.57
CA VAL A 108 2.45 9.14 -3.29
C VAL A 108 3.47 9.63 -2.26
N VAL A 109 4.74 9.70 -2.65
CA VAL A 109 5.82 10.19 -1.78
C VAL A 109 5.61 11.66 -1.40
N THR A 110 5.16 12.49 -2.34
CA THR A 110 4.89 13.92 -2.10
C THR A 110 3.73 14.06 -1.13
N PHE A 111 2.66 13.27 -1.30
CA PHE A 111 1.52 13.26 -0.39
C PHE A 111 1.93 12.87 1.03
N LEU A 112 2.72 11.80 1.20
CA LEU A 112 3.22 11.38 2.52
C LEU A 112 4.12 12.44 3.17
N TYR A 113 4.91 13.16 2.37
CA TYR A 113 5.73 14.26 2.87
C TYR A 113 4.88 15.45 3.35
N GLU A 114 3.76 15.74 2.68
CA GLU A 114 2.85 16.83 3.03
C GLU A 114 1.86 16.47 4.15
N HIS A 115 1.68 15.18 4.44
CA HIS A 115 0.71 14.66 5.41
C HIS A 115 1.40 13.68 6.38
N ASP A 116 2.12 14.24 7.35
CA ASP A 116 2.83 13.48 8.41
C ASP A 116 1.91 12.62 9.30
N GLY A 117 0.61 12.93 9.35
CA GLY A 117 -0.41 12.12 10.01
C GLY A 117 -0.83 10.85 9.23
N VAL A 118 -0.34 10.65 8.01
CA VAL A 118 -0.63 9.44 7.20
C VAL A 118 0.60 8.54 7.16
N THR A 119 0.46 7.31 7.65
CA THR A 119 1.54 6.31 7.61
C THR A 119 1.61 5.64 6.23
N GLY A 120 2.82 5.55 5.68
CA GLY A 120 3.09 4.77 4.48
C GLY A 120 3.84 3.48 4.82
N VAL A 121 3.34 2.32 4.41
CA VAL A 121 4.01 1.02 4.61
C VAL A 121 4.33 0.42 3.26
N PHE A 122 5.58 0.10 3.03
CA PHE A 122 6.03 -0.36 1.72
C PHE A 122 6.85 -1.62 1.85
N THR A 123 6.77 -2.49 0.83
CA THR A 123 7.68 -3.61 0.68
C THR A 123 8.52 -3.48 -0.59
N ASP A 124 9.71 -4.07 -0.57
CA ASP A 124 10.65 -4.11 -1.68
C ASP A 124 11.34 -5.47 -1.75
N TYR A 125 11.91 -5.81 -2.91
CA TYR A 125 12.44 -7.12 -3.22
C TYR A 125 13.85 -7.34 -2.68
N ASN A 126 14.64 -6.27 -2.49
CA ASN A 126 15.99 -6.37 -1.91
C ASN A 126 16.32 -5.21 -0.96
N GLU A 127 17.27 -5.45 -0.07
CA GLU A 127 17.66 -4.51 0.99
C GLU A 127 18.18 -3.18 0.43
N HIS A 128 19.00 -3.21 -0.63
CA HIS A 128 19.56 -1.98 -1.20
C HIS A 128 18.49 -1.11 -1.83
N SER A 129 17.53 -1.71 -2.54
CA SER A 129 16.37 -0.98 -3.07
C SER A 129 15.51 -0.44 -1.93
N ALA A 130 15.21 -1.26 -0.91
CA ALA A 130 14.45 -0.82 0.26
C ALA A 130 15.09 0.39 0.96
N VAL A 131 16.39 0.34 1.28
CA VAL A 131 17.12 1.44 1.94
C VAL A 131 17.09 2.70 1.10
N ASN A 132 17.30 2.58 -0.21
CA ASN A 132 17.23 3.72 -1.11
C ASN A 132 15.80 4.28 -1.12
N CYS A 133 14.79 3.46 -1.45
CA CYS A 133 13.40 3.88 -1.51
C CYS A 133 12.93 4.50 -0.19
N ALA A 134 13.33 3.94 0.95
CA ALA A 134 13.00 4.46 2.26
C ALA A 134 13.65 5.82 2.56
N SER A 135 14.88 6.04 2.08
CA SER A 135 15.60 7.30 2.30
C SER A 135 14.93 8.55 1.70
N ILE A 136 14.00 8.37 0.74
CA ILE A 136 13.21 9.48 0.20
C ILE A 136 12.29 10.07 1.29
N GLY A 137 11.87 9.25 2.27
CA GLY A 137 11.11 9.67 3.45
C GLY A 137 11.95 10.19 4.61
N GLY A 138 13.27 10.34 4.44
CA GLY A 138 14.18 10.81 5.48
C GLY A 138 14.88 9.69 6.26
N SER A 139 15.60 10.07 7.33
CA SER A 139 16.42 9.15 8.12
C SER A 139 15.59 8.12 8.89
N GLU A 140 14.47 8.53 9.47
CA GLU A 140 13.60 7.63 10.23
C GLU A 140 13.02 6.54 9.34
N ALA A 141 12.49 6.91 8.17
CA ALA A 141 12.00 5.95 7.20
C ALA A 141 13.11 5.00 6.73
N ARG A 142 14.32 5.51 6.48
CA ARG A 142 15.49 4.70 6.13
C ARG A 142 15.86 3.70 7.23
N ASP A 143 15.82 4.12 8.49
CA ASP A 143 16.22 3.30 9.64
C ASP A 143 15.13 2.28 10.03
N SER A 144 13.88 2.48 9.57
CA SER A 144 12.78 1.52 9.72
C SER A 144 12.90 0.27 8.84
N VAL A 145 13.83 0.26 7.87
CA VAL A 145 13.98 -0.84 6.92
C VAL A 145 14.35 -2.12 7.64
N ILE A 146 13.48 -3.12 7.56
CA ILE A 146 13.76 -4.45 8.09
C ILE A 146 13.37 -5.54 7.10
N MET A 147 13.96 -6.72 7.30
CA MET A 147 13.59 -7.91 6.55
C MET A 147 12.14 -8.27 6.87
N ASN A 148 11.30 -8.43 5.85
CA ASN A 148 9.91 -8.79 6.06
C ASN A 148 9.83 -10.23 6.61
N PRO A 149 9.24 -10.43 7.81
CA PRO A 149 9.12 -11.75 8.41
C PRO A 149 8.20 -12.67 7.60
N PHE A 150 7.34 -12.11 6.75
CA PHE A 150 6.40 -12.84 5.89
C PHE A 150 6.85 -12.92 4.42
N ARG A 151 8.11 -12.59 4.12
CA ARG A 151 8.64 -12.67 2.74
C ARG A 151 8.57 -14.10 2.18
N GLN A 152 8.44 -14.20 0.85
CA GLN A 152 8.52 -15.49 0.19
C GLN A 152 9.93 -16.11 0.40
N PRO A 153 10.05 -17.39 0.80
CA PRO A 153 11.35 -18.00 1.05
C PRO A 153 12.15 -18.28 -0.24
N LEU A 154 11.47 -18.33 -1.40
CA LEU A 154 12.09 -18.55 -2.69
C LEU A 154 12.68 -17.24 -3.24
N ALA A 155 13.99 -17.26 -3.48
CA ALA A 155 14.69 -16.17 -4.15
C ALA A 155 14.21 -15.99 -5.60
N LEU A 156 14.02 -14.74 -6.01
CA LEU A 156 13.57 -14.36 -7.35
C LEU A 156 14.69 -13.60 -8.08
N PRO A 157 15.56 -14.28 -8.83
CA PRO A 157 16.68 -13.59 -9.48
C PRO A 157 16.19 -12.66 -10.59
N VAL A 158 16.45 -11.36 -10.45
CA VAL A 158 16.37 -10.40 -11.56
C VAL A 158 17.78 -10.16 -12.08
N TYR A 159 18.09 -10.74 -13.25
CA TYR A 159 19.46 -10.78 -13.78
C TYR A 159 20.10 -9.41 -14.03
N SER A 160 19.31 -8.33 -14.17
CA SER A 160 19.84 -6.96 -14.30
C SER A 160 20.37 -6.39 -12.98
N GLN A 161 19.96 -6.96 -11.84
CA GLN A 161 20.37 -6.56 -10.51
C GLN A 161 20.92 -7.80 -9.81
N ASN A 162 22.24 -8.01 -9.95
CA ASN A 162 22.95 -9.17 -9.41
C ASN A 162 23.06 -9.11 -7.86
N LEU A 163 21.92 -9.05 -7.18
CA LEU A 163 21.73 -8.96 -5.75
C LEU A 163 20.74 -10.06 -5.30
N PRO A 164 20.77 -10.49 -4.03
CA PRO A 164 19.73 -11.36 -3.48
C PRO A 164 18.38 -10.65 -3.48
N GLN A 165 17.34 -11.29 -4.00
CA GLN A 165 16.00 -10.71 -4.08
C GLN A 165 14.93 -11.74 -3.72
N PHE A 166 13.85 -11.25 -3.12
CA PHE A 166 12.71 -12.04 -2.67
C PHE A 166 11.42 -11.29 -3.00
N SER A 167 10.31 -11.98 -3.23
CA SER A 167 9.02 -11.29 -3.26
C SER A 167 8.69 -10.79 -1.85
N ASN A 168 8.33 -9.51 -1.74
CA ASN A 168 8.05 -8.82 -0.47
C ASN A 168 9.19 -8.99 0.53
N GLY A 169 10.46 -8.88 0.09
CA GLY A 169 11.65 -9.25 0.85
C GLY A 169 11.92 -8.40 2.09
N PHE A 170 11.73 -7.10 1.97
CA PHE A 170 11.99 -6.09 2.99
C PHE A 170 10.78 -5.19 3.10
N PHE A 171 10.56 -4.61 4.27
CA PHE A 171 9.56 -3.55 4.43
C PHE A 171 10.14 -2.36 5.18
N TYR A 172 9.53 -1.21 4.97
CA TYR A 172 9.89 0.06 5.60
C TYR A 172 8.64 0.93 5.76
N VAL A 173 8.72 1.89 6.66
CA VAL A 173 7.62 2.74 7.10
C VAL A 173 7.98 4.20 6.88
N TYR A 174 7.04 4.96 6.34
CA TYR A 174 7.06 6.42 6.28
C TYR A 174 6.11 6.95 7.35
N ASN A 175 6.51 8.02 8.02
CA ASN A 175 5.70 8.65 9.07
C ASN A 175 5.25 7.62 10.11
N GLU A 176 6.20 6.87 10.67
CA GLU A 176 5.93 5.93 11.76
C GLU A 176 5.35 6.72 12.94
N GLN A 177 4.23 6.24 13.49
CA GLN A 177 3.51 6.90 14.57
C GLN A 177 3.80 6.19 15.88
N ASP A 178 4.34 6.91 16.86
CA ASP A 178 4.52 6.37 18.20
C ASP A 178 3.19 6.33 18.96
N ILE A 179 2.91 5.21 19.62
CA ILE A 179 1.68 5.02 20.42
C ILE A 179 1.80 5.71 21.80
N THR A 180 2.91 6.40 22.08
CA THR A 180 3.24 6.86 23.44
C THR A 180 2.51 8.12 23.92
N ASP A 181 1.75 8.81 23.06
CA ASP A 181 1.09 10.07 23.41
C ASP A 181 -0.44 9.93 23.50
N ILE A 182 -0.91 8.96 24.30
CA ILE A 182 -2.31 8.93 24.75
C ILE A 182 -2.32 9.33 26.23
N ASP A 183 -2.33 10.65 26.48
CA ASP A 183 -2.65 11.25 27.78
C ASP A 183 -4.15 11.14 28.10
#